data_AF-A0A257PP06-F1
#
_entry.id   AF-A0A257PP06-F1
#
_cell.length_a   1.000
_cell.length_b   1.000
_cell.length_c   1.000
_cell.angle_alpha   90.00
_cell.angle_beta   90.00
_cell.angle_gamma   90.00
#
_symmetry.space_group_name_H-M   'P 1'
#
loop_
_entity.id
_entity.type
_entity.pdbx_description
1 polymer ?
#
loop_
_entity_poly.entity_id
_entity_poly.type
_entity_poly.pdbx_seq_one_letter_code
_entity_poly.pdbx_strand_id
1 'polypeptide(L)'
;MFIHHPMLVTDVKVTNPDPVFAEKLLEQYGGATGELTAALTYWTQSFHTDNRGIRDMLQDIGTEEFSHLEIIAMLIEQHTQRASVNVQEAAFRSTLFSLRGAGPHLVDSKGSFWDARYVNEGGHVVRDLRANVAAEAGALATYEALLRYAPDDGTRAALTNLATREVSHTHMFMEALRSVDGLDNPLFGDLQPDHTVNLYFNMSSGPDADQRGPWNSEPAFQYIADPLQHEQQMHGRSPQYSNEMTMTPAAGAPPRETMQPAQTPPPPQQKQGR
;
A
#
# COMPACT_ATOMS: atom_id res chain seq x y z
N MET A 1 23.31 -16.60 5.75
CA MET A 1 23.37 -17.09 7.14
C MET A 1 22.98 -15.92 8.01
N PHE A 2 22.07 -16.10 8.98
CA PHE A 2 21.73 -15.07 9.96
C PHE A 2 22.54 -15.26 11.24
N ILE A 3 22.85 -14.17 11.91
CA ILE A 3 23.46 -14.14 13.23
C ILE A 3 22.59 -13.22 14.09
N HIS A 4 22.21 -13.69 15.28
CA HIS A 4 21.56 -12.85 16.28
C HIS A 4 22.59 -12.44 17.34
N HIS A 5 22.55 -11.17 17.73
CA HIS A 5 23.28 -10.66 18.87
C HIS A 5 22.27 -9.96 19.81
N PRO A 6 22.29 -10.21 21.13
CA PRO A 6 21.29 -9.67 22.05
C PRO A 6 21.39 -8.15 22.32
N MET A 7 22.23 -7.45 21.56
CA MET A 7 22.42 -6.00 21.73
C MET A 7 21.53 -5.31 20.73
N LEU A 8 20.67 -4.42 21.23
CA LEU A 8 19.76 -3.65 20.39
C LEU A 8 20.50 -2.53 19.68
N VAL A 9 20.05 -2.21 18.46
CA VAL A 9 20.55 -1.07 17.70
C VAL A 9 20.11 0.28 18.29
N THR A 10 19.08 0.27 19.15
CA THR A 10 18.60 1.42 19.91
C THR A 10 18.12 1.00 21.29
N ASP A 11 18.32 1.86 22.30
CA ASP A 11 17.88 1.59 23.67
C ASP A 11 16.34 1.60 23.78
N VAL A 12 15.76 0.56 24.39
CA VAL A 12 14.33 0.49 24.69
C VAL A 12 14.11 0.64 26.20
N LYS A 13 13.59 1.80 26.62
CA LYS A 13 13.37 2.15 28.04
C LYS A 13 11.98 2.72 28.27
N VAL A 14 11.00 1.88 28.59
CA VAL A 14 9.66 2.32 28.96
C VAL A 14 9.63 2.68 30.44
N THR A 15 9.16 3.89 30.77
CA THR A 15 9.01 4.37 32.16
C THR A 15 7.56 4.44 32.61
N ASN A 16 6.61 4.54 31.67
CA ASN A 16 5.18 4.55 31.92
C ASN A 16 4.47 3.49 31.05
N PRO A 17 4.41 2.22 31.52
CA PRO A 17 3.74 1.14 30.79
C PRO A 17 2.26 1.46 30.48
N ASP A 18 1.86 1.29 29.22
CA ASP A 18 0.51 1.58 28.73
C ASP A 18 0.07 0.51 27.71
N PRO A 19 -0.73 -0.49 28.13
CA PRO A 19 -1.23 -1.54 27.24
C PRO A 19 -2.12 -1.03 26.09
N VAL A 20 -2.76 0.14 26.25
CA VAL A 20 -3.55 0.73 25.16
C VAL A 20 -2.63 1.29 24.08
N PHE A 21 -1.49 1.86 24.48
CA PHE A 21 -0.45 2.25 23.53
C PHE A 21 0.23 1.03 22.90
N ALA A 22 0.45 -0.04 23.65
CA ALA A 22 0.98 -1.31 23.12
C ALA A 22 0.10 -1.88 22.00
N GLU A 23 -1.23 -1.74 22.09
CA GLU A 23 -2.14 -2.15 21.01
C GLU A 23 -1.93 -1.32 19.74
N LYS A 24 -1.57 -0.04 19.86
CA LYS A 24 -1.23 0.80 18.70
C LYS A 24 0.11 0.40 18.08
N LEU A 25 1.09 0.04 18.91
CA LEU A 25 2.40 -0.42 18.44
C LEU A 25 2.31 -1.69 17.58
N LEU A 26 1.26 -2.51 17.74
CA LEU A 26 1.01 -3.66 16.87
C LEU A 26 0.88 -3.27 15.39
N GLU A 27 0.50 -2.02 15.08
CA GLU A 27 0.49 -1.52 13.70
C GLU A 27 1.89 -1.56 13.07
N GLN A 28 2.95 -1.27 13.84
CA GLN A 28 4.33 -1.38 13.37
C GLN A 28 4.92 -2.78 13.55
N TYR A 29 4.21 -3.71 14.19
CA TYR A 29 4.67 -5.09 14.32
C TYR A 29 4.04 -5.99 13.24
N GLY A 30 2.73 -6.16 13.29
CA GLY A 30 1.95 -7.03 12.40
C GLY A 30 1.00 -6.28 11.47
N GLY A 31 1.08 -4.95 11.40
CA GLY A 31 0.27 -4.14 10.48
C GLY A 31 0.82 -4.06 9.06
N ALA A 32 0.04 -3.45 8.18
CA ALA A 32 0.34 -3.35 6.76
C ALA A 32 1.59 -2.49 6.47
N THR A 33 1.84 -1.47 7.29
CA THR A 33 3.02 -0.59 7.18
C THR A 33 4.13 -0.96 8.16
N GLY A 34 4.02 -2.10 8.84
CA GLY A 34 4.92 -2.47 9.92
C GLY A 34 6.21 -3.16 9.48
N GLU A 35 7.11 -3.33 10.45
CA GLU A 35 8.48 -3.81 10.25
C GLU A 35 8.55 -5.20 9.63
N LEU A 36 7.60 -6.09 9.96
CA LEU A 36 7.56 -7.41 9.34
C LEU A 36 7.27 -7.32 7.84
N THR A 37 6.39 -6.40 7.43
CA THR A 37 6.09 -6.17 6.02
C THR A 37 7.32 -5.62 5.30
N ALA A 38 7.99 -4.63 5.88
CA ALA A 38 9.22 -4.05 5.30
C ALA A 38 10.32 -5.12 5.16
N ALA A 39 10.65 -5.81 6.25
CA ALA A 39 11.65 -6.88 6.29
C ALA A 39 11.40 -7.94 5.21
N LEU A 40 10.18 -8.49 5.16
CA LEU A 40 9.85 -9.55 4.21
C LEU A 40 9.76 -9.06 2.77
N THR A 41 9.36 -7.80 2.54
CA THR A 41 9.34 -7.20 1.21
C THR A 41 10.75 -7.12 0.65
N TYR A 42 11.68 -6.48 1.38
CA TYR A 42 13.04 -6.23 0.90
C TYR A 42 13.84 -7.52 0.81
N TRP A 43 13.66 -8.41 1.80
CA TRP A 43 14.25 -9.73 1.80
C TRP A 43 13.85 -10.53 0.55
N THR A 44 12.55 -10.62 0.27
CA THR A 44 12.02 -11.36 -0.88
C THR A 44 12.53 -10.78 -2.19
N GLN A 45 12.50 -9.45 -2.32
CA GLN A 45 12.95 -8.76 -3.53
C GLN A 45 14.43 -9.02 -3.85
N SER A 46 15.27 -9.22 -2.82
CA SER A 46 16.68 -9.50 -3.04
C SER A 46 16.95 -10.76 -3.88
N PHE A 47 16.02 -11.73 -3.90
CA PHE A 47 16.22 -13.00 -4.59
C PHE A 47 15.88 -12.97 -6.09
N HIS A 48 15.15 -11.96 -6.56
CA HIS A 48 14.74 -11.87 -7.96
C HIS A 48 15.29 -10.64 -8.70
N THR A 49 16.10 -9.79 -8.04
CA THR A 49 16.84 -8.72 -8.72
C THR A 49 18.20 -9.21 -9.22
N ASP A 50 18.56 -8.89 -10.47
CA ASP A 50 19.87 -9.26 -11.05
C ASP A 50 20.98 -8.25 -10.73
N ASN A 51 20.62 -7.03 -10.30
CA ASN A 51 21.59 -6.02 -9.92
C ASN A 51 22.19 -6.36 -8.55
N ARG A 52 23.47 -6.75 -8.54
CA ARG A 52 24.18 -7.17 -7.32
C ARG A 52 24.25 -6.09 -6.24
N GLY A 53 24.44 -4.82 -6.61
CA GLY A 53 24.52 -3.72 -5.64
C GLY A 53 23.16 -3.44 -4.99
N ILE A 54 22.09 -3.49 -5.78
CA ILE A 54 20.72 -3.34 -5.26
C ILE A 54 20.32 -4.56 -4.43
N ARG A 55 20.72 -5.76 -4.83
CA ARG A 55 20.53 -6.98 -4.03
C ARG A 55 21.14 -6.84 -2.64
N ASP A 56 22.38 -6.38 -2.57
CA ASP A 56 23.12 -6.17 -1.32
C ASP A 56 22.38 -5.16 -0.42
N MET A 57 22.03 -4.00 -0.97
CA MET A 57 21.24 -2.97 -0.27
C MET A 57 19.90 -3.51 0.26
N LEU A 58 19.15 -4.28 -0.55
CA LEU A 58 17.88 -4.87 -0.12
C LEU A 58 18.06 -5.86 1.04
N GLN A 59 19.16 -6.62 1.06
CA GLN A 59 19.47 -7.54 2.14
C GLN A 59 19.93 -6.81 3.40
N ASP A 60 20.73 -5.75 3.25
CA ASP A 60 21.15 -4.89 4.36
C ASP A 60 19.93 -4.25 5.04
N ILE A 61 19.08 -3.57 4.27
CA ILE A 61 17.89 -2.91 4.80
C ILE A 61 16.90 -3.94 5.35
N GLY A 62 16.58 -5.00 4.60
CA GLY A 62 15.67 -6.05 5.08
C GLY A 62 16.15 -6.75 6.36
N THR A 63 17.46 -6.83 6.59
CA THR A 63 18.03 -7.33 7.86
C THR A 63 17.94 -6.29 8.97
N GLU A 64 18.11 -5.01 8.65
CA GLU A 64 17.88 -3.90 9.59
C GLU A 64 16.44 -3.91 10.10
N GLU A 65 15.45 -4.15 9.24
CA GLU A 65 14.03 -4.16 9.63
C GLU A 65 13.68 -5.29 10.60
N PHE A 66 14.41 -6.42 10.55
CA PHE A 66 14.27 -7.44 11.60
C PHE A 66 14.74 -6.94 12.97
N SER A 67 15.71 -6.01 13.01
CA SER A 67 16.15 -5.35 14.26
C SER A 67 15.12 -4.31 14.71
N HIS A 68 14.46 -3.61 13.78
CA HIS A 68 13.36 -2.69 14.11
C HIS A 68 12.15 -3.45 14.65
N LEU A 69 11.82 -4.60 14.04
CA LEU A 69 10.79 -5.51 14.52
C LEU A 69 11.08 -5.99 15.96
N GLU A 70 12.34 -6.26 16.30
CA GLU A 70 12.78 -6.58 17.66
C GLU A 70 12.58 -5.39 18.63
N ILE A 71 12.92 -4.17 18.21
CA ILE A 71 12.68 -2.95 19.01
C ILE A 71 11.18 -2.76 19.30
N ILE A 72 10.33 -2.88 18.28
CA ILE A 72 8.87 -2.77 18.45
C ILE A 72 8.33 -3.88 19.36
N ALA A 73 8.79 -5.12 19.19
CA ALA A 73 8.46 -6.22 20.09
C ALA A 73 8.79 -5.90 21.54
N MET A 74 9.97 -5.36 21.81
CA MET A 74 10.40 -4.99 23.16
C MET A 74 9.61 -3.81 23.74
N LEU A 75 9.23 -2.84 22.92
CA LEU A 75 8.32 -1.77 23.36
C LEU A 75 6.97 -2.34 23.78
N ILE A 76 6.36 -3.20 22.95
CA ILE A 76 5.08 -3.87 23.26
C ILE A 76 5.22 -4.70 24.53
N GLU A 77 6.30 -5.48 24.65
CA GLU A 77 6.60 -6.28 25.84
C GLU A 77 6.67 -5.41 27.09
N GLN A 78 7.46 -4.33 27.10
CA GLN A 78 7.62 -3.49 28.28
C GLN A 78 6.33 -2.74 28.66
N HIS A 79 5.53 -2.31 27.67
CA HIS A 79 4.22 -1.70 27.93
C HIS A 79 3.17 -2.70 28.46
N THR A 80 3.35 -4.00 28.25
CA THR A 80 2.37 -5.04 28.65
C THR A 80 2.79 -5.85 29.88
N GLN A 81 4.09 -6.15 30.07
CA GLN A 81 4.58 -6.99 31.18
C GLN A 81 4.75 -6.24 32.52
N ARG A 82 4.82 -4.90 32.51
CA ARG A 82 4.98 -4.07 33.73
C ARG A 82 3.71 -3.31 34.15
N ALA A 83 2.57 -3.65 33.57
CA ALA A 83 1.29 -3.14 34.00
C ALA A 83 0.99 -3.61 35.45
N SER A 84 0.92 -2.68 36.41
CA SER A 84 0.45 -2.98 37.77
C SER A 84 -0.93 -3.65 37.74
N VAL A 85 -1.38 -4.29 38.83
CA VAL A 85 -2.72 -4.92 38.91
C VAL A 85 -3.84 -3.94 38.49
N ASN A 86 -3.67 -2.63 38.71
CA ASN A 86 -4.63 -1.59 38.28
C ASN A 86 -4.51 -1.24 36.79
N VAL A 87 -3.34 -1.41 36.17
CA VAL A 87 -3.16 -1.29 34.70
C VAL A 87 -3.62 -2.57 34.00
N GLN A 88 -3.63 -3.73 34.66
CA GLN A 88 -4.33 -4.92 34.16
C GLN A 88 -5.83 -4.64 34.00
N GLU A 89 -6.47 -3.89 34.90
CA GLU A 89 -7.87 -3.41 34.76
C GLU A 89 -8.09 -2.55 33.50
N ALA A 90 -7.10 -1.77 33.07
CA ALA A 90 -7.13 -1.05 31.79
C ALA A 90 -6.83 -1.99 30.60
N ALA A 91 -5.91 -2.95 30.76
CA ALA A 91 -5.63 -3.99 29.77
C ALA A 91 -6.83 -4.93 29.55
N PHE A 92 -7.69 -5.13 30.57
CA PHE A 92 -8.98 -5.82 30.44
C PHE A 92 -9.96 -5.11 29.49
N ARG A 93 -9.69 -3.86 29.08
CA ARG A 93 -10.42 -3.20 27.98
C ARG A 93 -9.97 -3.66 26.61
N SER A 94 -8.73 -4.15 26.47
CA SER A 94 -8.23 -4.80 25.27
C SER A 94 -8.43 -6.31 25.39
N THR A 95 -9.41 -6.85 24.67
CA THR A 95 -9.60 -8.31 24.58
C THR A 95 -8.37 -9.00 24.00
N LEU A 96 -7.54 -8.29 23.24
CA LEU A 96 -6.38 -8.84 22.56
C LEU A 96 -5.33 -9.34 23.55
N PHE A 97 -4.72 -8.48 24.36
CA PHE A 97 -3.66 -8.90 25.28
C PHE A 97 -4.20 -9.71 26.48
N SER A 98 -5.44 -9.45 26.90
CA SER A 98 -6.06 -10.20 28.01
C SER A 98 -6.32 -11.67 27.66
N LEU A 99 -6.63 -11.98 26.39
CA LEU A 99 -6.87 -13.35 25.93
C LEU A 99 -5.66 -14.00 25.27
N ARG A 100 -4.87 -13.25 24.48
CA ARG A 100 -3.68 -13.77 23.78
C ARG A 100 -2.42 -13.78 24.66
N GLY A 101 -2.43 -13.05 25.79
CA GLY A 101 -1.27 -12.87 26.66
C GLY A 101 -0.52 -11.56 26.36
N ALA A 102 0.26 -11.11 27.34
CA ALA A 102 1.17 -9.96 27.19
C ALA A 102 2.27 -10.23 26.14
N GLY A 103 2.84 -9.16 25.60
CA GLY A 103 3.85 -9.24 24.54
C GLY A 103 3.28 -9.05 23.12
N PRO A 104 4.15 -9.07 22.11
CA PRO A 104 3.77 -8.84 20.72
C PRO A 104 3.04 -10.05 20.13
N HIS A 105 2.13 -9.77 19.19
CA HIS A 105 1.40 -10.76 18.40
C HIS A 105 1.44 -10.33 16.94
N LEU A 106 1.49 -11.28 16.00
CA LEU A 106 1.49 -11.00 14.55
C LEU A 106 0.10 -10.56 14.05
N VAL A 107 -0.36 -9.44 14.57
CA VAL A 107 -1.61 -8.77 14.23
C VAL A 107 -1.40 -7.26 14.17
N ASP A 108 -2.29 -6.55 13.50
CA ASP A 108 -2.35 -5.09 13.49
C ASP A 108 -3.00 -4.52 14.79
N SER A 109 -3.16 -3.19 14.86
CA SER A 109 -3.80 -2.52 16.00
C SER A 109 -5.31 -2.77 16.15
N LYS A 110 -5.90 -3.59 15.27
CA LYS A 110 -7.29 -4.05 15.30
C LYS A 110 -7.40 -5.56 15.53
N GLY A 111 -6.28 -6.27 15.67
CA GLY A 111 -6.24 -7.71 15.84
C GLY A 111 -6.40 -8.50 14.54
N SER A 112 -6.34 -7.86 13.37
CA SER A 112 -6.27 -8.56 12.07
C SER A 112 -4.91 -9.21 11.94
N PHE A 113 -4.86 -10.47 11.51
CA PHE A 113 -3.59 -11.16 11.32
C PHE A 113 -2.76 -10.50 10.22
N TRP A 114 -1.44 -10.44 10.44
CA TRP A 114 -0.51 -10.08 9.38
C TRP A 114 -0.71 -11.02 8.19
N ASP A 115 -0.66 -10.46 6.98
CA ASP A 115 -0.96 -11.17 5.75
C ASP A 115 0.07 -10.83 4.67
N ALA A 116 0.57 -11.85 3.97
CA ALA A 116 1.56 -11.67 2.90
C ALA A 116 1.05 -10.78 1.75
N ARG A 117 -0.27 -10.53 1.65
CA ARG A 117 -0.85 -9.55 0.73
C ARG A 117 -0.36 -8.11 0.95
N TYR A 118 0.27 -7.79 2.07
CA TYR A 118 0.91 -6.49 2.29
C TYR A 118 2.25 -6.34 1.56
N VAL A 119 2.89 -7.46 1.18
CA VAL A 119 4.17 -7.45 0.48
C VAL A 119 3.94 -7.12 -1.01
N ASN A 120 4.47 -5.99 -1.46
CA ASN A 120 4.38 -5.55 -2.85
C ASN A 120 5.73 -5.74 -3.56
N GLU A 121 5.86 -6.84 -4.28
CA GLU A 121 7.05 -7.21 -5.05
C GLU A 121 6.65 -7.86 -6.38
N GLY A 122 7.57 -7.92 -7.34
CA GLY A 122 7.34 -8.70 -8.56
C GLY A 122 8.39 -8.59 -9.65
N GLY A 123 9.67 -8.51 -9.28
CA GLY A 123 10.80 -8.91 -10.12
C GLY A 123 11.36 -7.81 -11.03
N HIS A 124 10.60 -6.76 -11.34
CA HIS A 124 11.16 -5.61 -12.05
C HIS A 124 11.71 -4.59 -11.04
N VAL A 125 13.02 -4.37 -11.06
CA VAL A 125 13.72 -3.54 -10.05
C VAL A 125 13.14 -2.14 -9.87
N VAL A 126 12.74 -1.46 -10.95
CA VAL A 126 12.09 -0.12 -10.86
C VAL A 126 10.72 -0.20 -10.18
N ARG A 127 9.95 -1.28 -10.42
CA ARG A 127 8.64 -1.49 -9.78
C ARG A 127 8.82 -1.74 -8.29
N ASP A 128 9.76 -2.59 -7.93
CA ASP A 128 10.04 -2.97 -6.54
C ASP A 128 10.57 -1.78 -5.75
N LEU A 129 11.55 -1.03 -6.27
CA LEU A 129 12.09 0.14 -5.56
C LEU A 129 11.06 1.27 -5.38
N ARG A 130 10.15 1.46 -6.35
CA ARG A 130 9.01 2.40 -6.17
C ARG A 130 8.05 1.93 -5.09
N ALA A 131 7.79 0.62 -5.01
CA ALA A 131 6.99 0.04 -3.94
C ALA A 131 7.66 0.25 -2.57
N ASN A 132 8.99 0.14 -2.48
CA ASN A 132 9.73 0.34 -1.24
C ASN A 132 9.67 1.80 -0.78
N VAL A 133 9.85 2.78 -1.69
CA VAL A 133 9.65 4.21 -1.34
C VAL A 133 8.25 4.45 -0.78
N ALA A 134 7.22 3.81 -1.34
CA ALA A 134 5.86 3.91 -0.82
C ALA A 134 5.67 3.20 0.54
N ALA A 135 6.32 2.04 0.75
CA ALA A 135 6.29 1.30 2.00
C ALA A 135 6.91 2.14 3.14
N GLU A 136 8.10 2.70 2.90
CA GLU A 136 8.79 3.60 3.85
C GLU A 136 7.97 4.84 4.19
N ALA A 137 7.32 5.45 3.19
CA ALA A 137 6.42 6.59 3.42
C ALA A 137 5.21 6.21 4.29
N GLY A 138 4.66 5.00 4.09
CA GLY A 138 3.59 4.45 4.92
C GLY A 138 4.04 4.20 6.36
N ALA A 139 5.20 3.58 6.54
CA ALA A 139 5.80 3.32 7.84
C ALA A 139 6.08 4.64 8.60
N LEU A 140 6.69 5.62 7.93
CA LEU A 140 6.95 6.95 8.50
C LEU A 140 5.67 7.63 8.97
N ALA A 141 4.61 7.63 8.16
CA ALA A 141 3.33 8.22 8.52
C ALA A 141 2.71 7.54 9.78
N THR A 142 2.84 6.22 9.88
CA THR A 142 2.40 5.44 11.06
C THR A 142 3.25 5.78 12.28
N TYR A 143 4.57 5.92 12.14
CA TYR A 143 5.45 6.36 13.23
C TYR A 143 5.13 7.76 13.72
N GLU A 144 4.91 8.73 12.82
CA GLU A 144 4.47 10.07 13.19
C GLU A 144 3.12 10.04 13.93
N ALA A 145 2.23 9.13 13.55
CA ALA A 145 0.99 8.92 14.28
C ALA A 145 1.22 8.37 15.69
N LEU A 146 2.06 7.36 15.85
CA LEU A 146 2.41 6.78 17.15
C LEU A 146 3.10 7.79 18.07
N LEU A 147 3.99 8.63 17.54
CA LEU A 147 4.70 9.66 18.30
C LEU A 147 3.74 10.65 19.00
N ARG A 148 2.55 10.89 18.45
CA ARG A 148 1.52 11.73 19.09
C ARG A 148 0.90 11.08 20.34
N TYR A 149 0.98 9.76 20.45
CA TYR A 149 0.43 8.97 21.55
C TYR A 149 1.50 8.42 22.51
N ALA A 150 2.79 8.59 22.21
CA ALA A 150 3.88 8.04 23.02
C ALA A 150 3.77 8.49 24.50
N PRO A 151 3.69 7.54 25.46
CA PRO A 151 3.34 7.84 26.85
C PRO A 151 4.52 8.30 27.71
N ASP A 152 5.75 8.15 27.23
CA ASP A 152 6.97 8.58 27.90
C ASP A 152 8.12 8.89 26.91
N ASP A 153 9.18 9.53 27.42
CA ASP A 153 10.32 10.00 26.62
C ASP A 153 11.17 8.86 26.04
N GLY A 154 11.25 7.72 26.73
CA GLY A 154 12.06 6.59 26.25
C GLY A 154 11.38 5.88 25.07
N THR A 155 10.05 5.71 25.16
CA THR A 155 9.22 5.26 24.03
C THR A 155 9.31 6.22 22.86
N ARG A 156 9.19 7.53 23.13
CA ARG A 156 9.33 8.57 22.11
C ARG A 156 10.69 8.52 21.42
N ALA A 157 11.77 8.38 22.18
CA ALA A 157 13.13 8.32 21.64
C ALA A 157 13.33 7.11 20.71
N ALA A 158 12.87 5.92 21.12
CA ALA A 158 12.93 4.72 20.29
C ALA A 158 12.13 4.90 18.99
N LEU A 159 10.89 5.39 19.07
CA LEU A 159 10.05 5.63 17.88
C LEU A 159 10.61 6.73 16.98
N THR A 160 11.23 7.77 17.54
CA THR A 160 11.93 8.80 16.74
C THR A 160 13.13 8.22 16.00
N ASN A 161 13.88 7.31 16.63
CA ASN A 161 14.99 6.65 15.98
C ASN A 161 14.51 5.81 14.78
N LEU A 162 13.48 4.97 14.96
CA LEU A 162 12.87 4.18 13.89
C LEU A 162 12.34 5.09 12.76
N ALA A 163 11.51 6.08 13.09
CA ALA A 163 11.03 7.08 12.13
C ALA A 163 12.16 7.74 11.31
N THR A 164 13.31 8.00 11.94
CA THR A 164 14.48 8.58 11.25
C THR A 164 15.15 7.58 10.31
N ARG A 165 15.15 6.28 10.64
CA ARG A 165 15.63 5.23 9.75
C ARG A 165 14.75 5.11 8.51
N GLU A 166 13.43 5.22 8.63
CA GLU A 166 12.54 5.20 7.45
C GLU A 166 12.88 6.33 6.46
N VAL A 167 13.23 7.52 6.96
CA VAL A 167 13.69 8.62 6.11
C VAL A 167 14.99 8.27 5.38
N SER A 168 15.91 7.59 6.08
CA SER A 168 17.16 7.14 5.48
C SER A 168 16.94 6.04 4.44
N HIS A 169 16.07 5.07 4.71
CA HIS A 169 15.75 4.00 3.77
C HIS A 169 15.02 4.54 2.55
N THR A 170 14.07 5.47 2.75
CA THR A 170 13.45 6.24 1.65
C THR A 170 14.53 6.87 0.77
N HIS A 171 15.51 7.53 1.37
CA HIS A 171 16.61 8.16 0.62
C HIS A 171 17.45 7.12 -0.13
N MET A 172 17.81 5.99 0.50
CA MET A 172 18.55 4.90 -0.13
C MET A 172 17.81 4.33 -1.35
N PHE A 173 16.49 4.07 -1.22
CA PHE A 173 15.69 3.57 -2.33
C PHE A 173 15.53 4.59 -3.46
N MET A 174 15.43 5.89 -3.14
CA MET A 174 15.43 6.96 -4.15
C MET A 174 16.76 7.05 -4.90
N GLU A 175 17.90 6.91 -4.21
CA GLU A 175 19.22 6.85 -4.86
C GLU A 175 19.37 5.60 -5.73
N ALA A 176 18.87 4.46 -5.27
CA ALA A 176 18.83 3.23 -6.07
C ALA A 176 17.99 3.39 -7.33
N LEU A 177 16.80 4.01 -7.22
CA LEU A 177 15.95 4.36 -8.38
C LEU A 177 16.69 5.27 -9.36
N ARG A 178 17.38 6.30 -8.87
CA ARG A 178 18.17 7.19 -9.72
C ARG A 178 19.28 6.45 -10.45
N SER A 179 19.93 5.48 -9.81
CA SER A 179 21.01 4.69 -10.42
C SER A 179 20.56 3.81 -11.60
N VAL A 180 19.27 3.53 -11.70
CA VAL A 180 18.65 2.75 -12.79
C VAL A 180 17.73 3.58 -13.67
N ASP A 181 17.85 4.91 -13.64
CA ASP A 181 17.00 5.87 -14.38
C ASP A 181 15.50 5.69 -14.11
N GLY A 182 15.13 5.23 -12.91
CA GLY A 182 13.76 4.91 -12.52
C GLY A 182 13.10 5.96 -11.62
N LEU A 183 13.84 6.98 -11.17
CA LEU A 183 13.31 7.99 -10.23
C LEU A 183 12.37 8.97 -10.93
N ASP A 184 12.86 9.63 -11.98
CA ASP A 184 12.13 10.72 -12.66
C ASP A 184 11.50 10.26 -13.99
N ASN A 185 11.88 9.09 -14.51
CA ASN A 185 11.33 8.54 -15.75
C ASN A 185 10.13 7.63 -15.46
N PRO A 186 8.89 7.98 -15.85
CA PRO A 186 7.71 7.19 -15.48
C PRO A 186 7.67 5.81 -16.14
N LEU A 187 8.20 5.69 -17.36
CA LEU A 187 8.17 4.46 -18.16
C LEU A 187 9.31 3.52 -17.76
N PHE A 188 9.00 2.24 -17.61
CA PHE A 188 9.97 1.16 -17.43
C PHE A 188 9.48 -0.10 -18.16
N GLY A 189 10.38 -1.06 -18.39
CA GLY A 189 10.10 -2.25 -19.20
C GLY A 189 10.07 -1.95 -20.70
N ASP A 190 9.47 -2.86 -21.47
CA ASP A 190 9.59 -2.88 -22.93
C ASP A 190 8.43 -2.20 -23.68
N LEU A 191 7.45 -1.65 -22.96
CA LEU A 191 6.27 -1.03 -23.56
C LEU A 191 6.67 0.15 -24.45
N GLN A 192 6.18 0.16 -25.69
CA GLN A 192 6.20 1.32 -26.57
C GLN A 192 4.86 2.06 -26.41
N PRO A 193 4.81 3.22 -25.72
CA PRO A 193 3.58 3.95 -25.51
C PRO A 193 3.02 4.47 -26.84
N ASP A 194 1.70 4.51 -26.95
CA ASP A 194 1.03 5.11 -28.09
C ASP A 194 0.83 6.63 -27.90
N HIS A 195 0.08 7.23 -28.82
CA HIS A 195 -0.23 8.66 -28.83
C HIS A 195 -1.04 9.17 -27.63
N THR A 196 -1.56 8.28 -26.77
CA THR A 196 -2.38 8.66 -25.61
C THR A 196 -1.57 8.95 -24.35
N VAL A 197 -0.26 8.67 -24.36
CA VAL A 197 0.62 8.69 -23.17
C VAL A 197 0.65 10.02 -22.42
N ASN A 198 0.38 11.13 -23.10
CA ASN A 198 0.35 12.47 -22.52
C ASN A 198 -1.04 13.12 -22.52
N LEU A 199 -2.11 12.35 -22.74
CA LEU A 199 -3.48 12.85 -22.58
C LEU A 199 -3.88 12.85 -21.10
N TYR A 200 -4.46 13.95 -20.63
CA TYR A 200 -5.14 14.00 -19.33
C TYR A 200 -6.64 14.21 -19.56
N PHE A 201 -7.45 13.23 -19.18
CA PHE A 201 -8.91 13.32 -19.28
C PHE A 201 -9.53 13.89 -18.01
N ASN A 202 -10.27 14.99 -18.14
CA ASN A 202 -11.06 15.52 -17.04
C ASN A 202 -12.35 14.74 -16.85
N MET A 203 -12.26 13.61 -16.14
CA MET A 203 -13.40 12.72 -15.91
C MET A 203 -14.33 13.20 -14.78
N SER A 204 -13.99 14.27 -14.06
CA SER A 204 -14.79 14.80 -12.95
C SER A 204 -15.39 16.16 -13.31
N SER A 205 -16.71 16.28 -13.25
CA SER A 205 -17.46 17.50 -13.57
C SER A 205 -18.30 17.99 -12.40
N GLY A 206 -18.35 19.30 -12.14
CA GLY A 206 -19.16 19.91 -11.09
C GLY A 206 -18.74 21.35 -10.75
N PRO A 207 -19.45 22.04 -9.86
CA PRO A 207 -18.97 23.28 -9.25
C PRO A 207 -17.62 23.02 -8.57
N ASP A 208 -16.63 23.91 -8.77
CA ASP A 208 -15.24 23.77 -8.32
C ASP A 208 -14.44 22.61 -8.93
N ALA A 209 -14.98 21.91 -9.94
CA ALA A 209 -14.20 21.02 -10.81
C ALA A 209 -13.28 21.83 -11.76
N ASP A 210 -12.55 21.14 -12.64
CA ASP A 210 -11.58 21.73 -13.59
C ASP A 210 -10.34 22.35 -12.93
N GLN A 211 -9.86 21.74 -11.84
CA GLN A 211 -8.60 22.14 -11.21
C GLN A 211 -7.42 21.92 -12.15
N ARG A 212 -6.59 22.96 -12.31
CA ARG A 212 -5.44 22.97 -13.23
C ARG A 212 -4.12 22.97 -12.48
N GLY A 213 -3.15 22.20 -12.97
CA GLY A 213 -1.81 22.08 -12.42
C GLY A 213 -0.82 21.46 -13.40
N PRO A 214 0.46 21.30 -13.02
CA PRO A 214 1.49 20.73 -13.89
C PRO A 214 1.18 19.29 -14.34
N TRP A 215 0.39 18.53 -13.57
CA TRP A 215 -0.03 17.16 -13.90
C TRP A 215 -1.10 17.08 -15.01
N ASN A 216 -1.67 18.20 -15.46
CA ASN A 216 -2.71 18.22 -16.48
C ASN A 216 -2.64 19.45 -17.41
N SER A 217 -1.44 20.02 -17.56
CA SER A 217 -1.21 21.23 -18.37
C SER A 217 0.01 21.06 -19.27
N GLU A 218 0.03 21.86 -20.33
CA GLU A 218 1.19 21.95 -21.23
C GLU A 218 2.43 22.49 -20.48
N PRO A 219 3.65 22.08 -20.88
CA PRO A 219 3.96 21.21 -22.03
C PRO A 219 3.85 19.71 -21.72
N ALA A 220 3.61 19.31 -20.47
CA ALA A 220 3.66 17.91 -20.04
C ALA A 220 2.48 17.09 -20.56
N PHE A 221 1.26 17.64 -20.47
CA PHE A 221 0.03 16.93 -20.83
C PHE A 221 -0.88 17.76 -21.73
N GLN A 222 -1.51 17.09 -22.69
CA GLN A 222 -2.65 17.64 -23.43
C GLN A 222 -3.92 17.45 -22.60
N TYR A 223 -4.53 18.57 -22.20
CA TYR A 223 -5.73 18.55 -21.37
C TYR A 223 -7.00 18.34 -22.19
N ILE A 224 -7.75 17.29 -21.87
CA ILE A 224 -9.05 16.99 -22.47
C ILE A 224 -10.14 17.37 -21.47
N ALA A 225 -10.67 18.59 -21.62
CA ALA A 225 -11.67 19.16 -20.72
C ALA A 225 -13.04 18.45 -20.81
N ASP A 226 -13.42 17.98 -22.00
CA ASP A 226 -14.63 17.19 -22.25
C ASP A 226 -14.26 15.84 -22.90
N PRO A 227 -14.01 14.79 -22.09
CA PRO A 227 -13.65 13.47 -22.60
C PRO A 227 -14.73 12.86 -23.50
N LEU A 228 -16.01 13.09 -23.21
CA LEU A 228 -17.10 12.54 -24.03
C LEU A 228 -17.09 13.13 -25.44
N GLN A 229 -16.92 14.45 -25.54
CA GLN A 229 -16.82 15.11 -26.83
C GLN A 229 -15.56 14.66 -27.59
N HIS A 230 -14.42 14.49 -26.91
CA HIS A 230 -13.18 14.00 -27.51
C HIS A 230 -13.36 12.60 -28.12
N GLU A 231 -13.91 11.65 -27.37
CA GLU A 231 -14.15 10.27 -27.83
C GLU A 231 -15.08 10.24 -29.04
N GLN A 232 -16.15 11.04 -29.03
CA GLN A 232 -17.09 11.14 -30.15
C GLN A 232 -16.44 11.70 -31.43
N GLN A 233 -15.41 12.54 -31.30
CA GLN A 233 -14.66 13.07 -32.43
C GLN A 233 -13.66 12.04 -32.98
N MET A 234 -13.00 11.29 -32.10
CA MET A 234 -11.98 10.30 -32.50
C MET A 234 -12.59 9.02 -33.09
N HIS A 235 -13.73 8.56 -32.55
CA HIS A 235 -14.33 7.27 -32.90
C HIS A 235 -15.67 7.37 -33.66
N GLY A 236 -16.17 8.59 -33.90
CA GLY A 236 -17.42 8.84 -34.63
C GLY A 236 -18.67 8.90 -33.74
N ARG A 237 -19.76 9.46 -34.27
CA ARG A 237 -20.99 9.83 -33.53
C ARG A 237 -21.91 8.68 -33.09
N SER A 238 -21.57 7.43 -33.42
CA SER A 238 -22.38 6.29 -33.02
C SER A 238 -21.57 5.42 -32.06
N PRO A 239 -21.93 5.37 -30.77
CA PRO A 239 -21.42 4.34 -29.89
C PRO A 239 -22.08 3.04 -30.34
N GLN A 240 -21.51 2.36 -31.33
CA GLN A 240 -21.61 0.91 -31.33
C GLN A 240 -20.98 0.50 -30.01
N TYR A 241 -21.77 -0.07 -29.11
CA TYR A 241 -21.26 -0.63 -27.88
C TYR A 241 -20.09 -1.55 -28.25
N SER A 242 -18.86 -1.12 -27.97
CA SER A 242 -17.63 -1.85 -28.33
C SER A 242 -17.51 -3.19 -27.60
N ASN A 243 -18.47 -3.49 -26.71
CA ASN A 243 -18.58 -4.74 -25.95
C ASN A 243 -19.34 -5.83 -26.73
N GLU A 244 -19.77 -5.58 -27.97
CA GLU A 244 -20.24 -6.65 -28.86
C GLU A 244 -19.05 -7.55 -29.24
N MET A 245 -18.93 -8.70 -28.55
CA MET A 245 -18.01 -9.76 -28.95
C MET A 245 -18.30 -10.18 -30.39
N THR A 246 -17.43 -9.80 -31.32
CA THR A 246 -17.40 -10.38 -32.66
C THR A 246 -16.81 -11.79 -32.55
N MET A 247 -17.67 -12.77 -32.30
CA MET A 247 -17.29 -14.17 -32.43
C MET A 247 -16.89 -14.44 -33.88
N THR A 248 -15.62 -14.74 -34.13
CA THR A 248 -15.17 -15.21 -35.44
C THR A 248 -15.91 -16.52 -35.73
N PRO A 249 -16.70 -16.63 -36.82
CA PRO A 249 -17.41 -17.87 -37.11
C PRO A 249 -16.39 -18.98 -37.35
N ALA A 250 -16.55 -20.12 -36.67
CA ALA A 250 -15.79 -21.32 -37.00
C ALA A 250 -16.05 -21.67 -38.48
N ALA A 251 -14.97 -21.89 -39.25
CA ALA A 251 -15.06 -22.17 -40.68
C ALA A 251 -16.03 -23.35 -40.93
N GLY A 252 -17.13 -23.09 -41.63
CA GLY A 252 -18.09 -24.11 -42.07
C GLY A 252 -19.41 -24.23 -41.27
N ALA A 253 -19.67 -23.37 -40.27
CA ALA A 253 -20.98 -23.35 -39.62
C ALA A 253 -22.00 -22.54 -40.45
N PRO A 254 -23.25 -23.02 -40.65
CA PRO A 254 -24.29 -22.24 -41.32
C PRO A 254 -24.63 -20.98 -40.50
N PRO A 255 -25.07 -19.88 -41.13
CA PRO A 255 -25.45 -18.68 -40.40
C PRO A 255 -26.57 -19.00 -39.42
N ARG A 256 -26.37 -18.70 -38.13
CA ARG A 256 -27.46 -18.77 -37.16
C ARG A 256 -28.46 -17.67 -37.49
N GLU A 257 -29.74 -18.04 -37.57
CA GLU A 257 -30.83 -17.07 -37.64
C GLU A 257 -30.71 -16.09 -36.47
N THR A 258 -30.76 -14.80 -36.79
CA THR A 258 -30.86 -13.72 -35.81
C THR A 258 -32.08 -13.96 -34.94
N MET A 259 -31.86 -14.29 -33.66
CA MET A 259 -32.95 -14.30 -32.68
C MET A 259 -33.51 -12.89 -32.58
N GLN A 260 -34.78 -12.72 -32.93
CA GLN A 260 -35.49 -11.48 -32.70
C GLN A 260 -35.57 -11.23 -31.19
N PRO A 261 -35.45 -9.96 -30.74
CA PRO A 261 -35.60 -9.63 -29.33
C PRO A 261 -36.95 -10.11 -28.83
N ALA A 262 -36.97 -10.70 -27.63
CA ALA A 262 -38.20 -11.11 -26.97
C ALA A 262 -39.15 -9.91 -26.88
N GLN A 263 -40.37 -10.07 -27.41
CA GLN A 263 -41.40 -9.04 -27.31
C GLN A 263 -41.69 -8.77 -25.84
N THR A 264 -41.62 -7.50 -25.44
CA THR A 264 -41.97 -7.04 -24.10
C THR A 264 -43.44 -7.42 -23.81
N PRO A 265 -43.73 -8.10 -22.70
CA PRO A 265 -45.12 -8.42 -22.37
C PRO A 265 -45.90 -7.13 -22.08
N PRO A 266 -47.20 -7.08 -22.46
CA PRO A 266 -48.01 -5.88 -22.26
C PRO A 266 -48.23 -5.60 -20.77
N PRO A 267 -48.40 -4.32 -20.38
CA PRO A 267 -48.60 -3.95 -18.98
C PRO A 267 -49.93 -4.49 -18.43
N PRO A 268 -50.00 -4.81 -17.13
CA PRO A 268 -51.20 -5.36 -16.51
C PRO A 268 -52.34 -4.34 -16.51
N GLN A 269 -53.53 -4.78 -16.93
CA GLN A 269 -54.74 -3.97 -16.90
C GLN A 269 -55.12 -3.61 -15.45
N GLN A 270 -55.16 -2.31 -15.15
CA GLN A 270 -55.76 -1.81 -13.91
C GLN A 270 -57.26 -2.11 -13.92
N LYS A 271 -57.70 -3.05 -13.08
CA LYS A 271 -59.11 -3.14 -12.70
C LYS A 271 -59.45 -1.94 -11.81
N GLN A 272 -60.20 -0.98 -12.35
CA GLN A 272 -60.92 0.00 -11.54
C GLN A 272 -62.05 -0.74 -10.81
N GLY A 273 -61.85 -0.96 -9.50
CA GLY A 273 -62.91 -1.39 -8.59
C GLY A 273 -63.65 -0.17 -8.05
N ARG A 274 -64.97 -0.17 -8.22
CA ARG A 274 -65.91 0.69 -7.49
C ARG A 274 -65.97 0.33 -6.02
#